data_AF-A0A7X3CNZ5-F1
#
_entry.id   AF-A0A7X3CNZ5-F1
#
_cell.length_a   1.000
_cell.length_b   1.000
_cell.length_c   1.000
_cell.angle_alpha   90.00
_cell.angle_beta   90.00
_cell.angle_gamma   90.00
#
_symmetry.space_group_name_H-M   'P 1'
#
loop_
_entity.id
_entity.type
_entity.pdbx_description
1 polymer ?
#
loop_
_entity_poly.entity_id
_entity_poly.type
_entity_poly.pdbx_seq_one_letter_code
_entity_poly.pdbx_strand_id
1 'polypeptide(L)'
;MSMTKEVNEPHTNEIIQFLQEKNEEAKEAGIEQHARFVMSVAFTLGSLIGFDLKPEGYGPMVGATIEALTDGLQAAATHKGVKVTFVKVVRD
;
A
#
# COMPACT_ATOMS: atom_id res chain seq x y z
N MET A 1 21.32 -14.35 -9.49
CA MET A 1 20.47 -14.37 -8.28
C MET A 1 20.95 -13.25 -7.37
N SER A 2 20.16 -12.19 -7.22
CA SER A 2 20.43 -11.13 -6.24
C SER A 2 19.19 -11.02 -5.38
N MET A 3 19.25 -11.67 -4.21
CA MET A 3 18.33 -11.42 -3.09
C MET A 3 18.57 -10.00 -2.62
N THR A 4 17.69 -9.09 -3.02
CA THR A 4 17.73 -7.70 -2.58
C THR A 4 17.13 -7.64 -1.18
N LYS A 5 18.03 -7.63 -0.20
CA LYS A 5 17.92 -7.08 1.16
C LYS A 5 16.68 -7.49 1.98
N GLU A 6 16.98 -8.30 2.99
CA GLU A 6 16.20 -8.50 4.23
C GLU A 6 15.43 -7.24 4.65
N VAL A 7 14.09 -7.36 4.70
CA VAL A 7 13.26 -6.55 5.59
C VAL A 7 12.84 -7.47 6.74
N ASN A 8 13.56 -7.34 7.85
CA ASN A 8 13.22 -7.91 9.14
C ASN A 8 11.91 -7.29 9.65
N GLU A 9 10.85 -8.10 9.78
CA GLU A 9 10.29 -8.52 11.08
C GLU A 9 9.19 -9.57 10.85
N PRO A 10 9.13 -10.67 11.63
CA PRO A 10 8.12 -11.71 11.48
C PRO A 10 6.68 -11.16 11.48
N HIS A 11 6.42 -10.10 12.24
CA HIS A 11 5.12 -9.45 12.34
C HIS A 11 4.73 -8.63 11.10
N THR A 12 5.70 -8.03 10.40
CA THR A 12 5.42 -7.35 9.12
C THR A 12 4.98 -8.36 8.06
N ASN A 13 5.55 -9.57 8.09
CA ASN A 13 5.14 -10.65 7.19
C ASN A 13 3.74 -11.18 7.53
N GLU A 14 3.36 -11.26 8.81
CA GLU A 14 2.02 -11.69 9.25
C GLU A 14 0.93 -10.73 8.74
N ILE A 15 1.14 -9.40 8.84
CA ILE A 15 0.16 -8.41 8.36
C ILE A 15 0.05 -8.47 6.83
N ILE A 16 1.18 -8.56 6.13
CA ILE A 16 1.18 -8.69 4.66
C ILE A 16 0.45 -9.95 4.24
N GLN A 17 0.74 -11.08 4.88
CA GLN A 17 0.09 -12.36 4.59
C GLN A 17 -1.41 -12.28 4.85
N PHE A 18 -1.84 -11.71 5.98
CA PHE A 18 -3.26 -11.50 6.27
C PHE A 18 -3.95 -10.65 5.19
N LEU A 19 -3.33 -9.56 4.75
CA LEU A 19 -3.88 -8.71 3.70
C LEU A 19 -3.96 -9.47 2.35
N GLN A 20 -2.99 -10.32 2.04
CA GLN A 20 -3.01 -11.16 0.83
C GLN A 20 -4.13 -12.20 0.89
N GLU A 21 -4.31 -12.88 2.02
CA GLU A 21 -5.40 -13.84 2.23
C GLU A 21 -6.76 -13.17 2.05
N LYS A 22 -6.98 -11.99 2.67
CA LYS A 22 -8.22 -11.22 2.49
C LYS A 22 -8.42 -10.68 1.09
N ASN A 23 -7.34 -10.35 0.38
CA ASN A 23 -7.42 -9.96 -1.02
C ASN A 23 -7.91 -11.11 -1.90
N GLU A 24 -7.38 -12.32 -1.70
CA GLU A 24 -7.82 -13.50 -2.48
C GLU A 24 -9.27 -13.89 -2.14
N GLU A 25 -9.66 -13.90 -0.86
CA GLU A 25 -11.06 -14.10 -0.46
C GLU A 25 -12.00 -13.09 -1.14
N ALA A 26 -11.63 -11.80 -1.15
CA ALA A 26 -12.43 -10.75 -1.78
C ALA A 26 -12.51 -10.90 -3.31
N LYS A 27 -11.42 -11.36 -3.94
CA LYS A 27 -11.34 -11.63 -5.37
C LYS A 27 -12.20 -12.83 -5.78
N GLU A 28 -12.22 -13.89 -4.98
CA GLU A 28 -13.10 -15.05 -5.19
C GLU A 28 -14.58 -14.68 -5.06
N ALA A 29 -14.92 -13.74 -4.18
CA ALA A 29 -16.28 -13.21 -4.02
C ALA A 29 -16.73 -12.27 -5.15
N GLY A 30 -15.82 -11.83 -6.02
CA GLY A 30 -16.12 -11.05 -7.23
C GLY A 30 -15.58 -9.62 -7.24
N ILE A 31 -15.68 -8.96 -8.40
CA ILE A 31 -15.02 -7.68 -8.68
C ILE A 31 -15.43 -6.55 -7.74
N GLU A 32 -16.71 -6.52 -7.33
CA GLU A 32 -17.22 -5.50 -6.41
C GLU A 32 -16.63 -5.67 -5.01
N GLN A 33 -16.55 -6.90 -4.52
CA GLN A 33 -16.00 -7.18 -3.20
C GLN A 33 -14.49 -6.93 -3.17
N HIS A 34 -13.78 -7.28 -4.24
CA HIS A 34 -12.38 -6.94 -4.42
C HIS A 34 -12.13 -5.43 -4.40
N ALA A 35 -12.96 -4.65 -5.11
CA ALA A 35 -12.86 -3.18 -5.08
C ALA A 35 -13.13 -2.61 -3.68
N ARG A 36 -14.14 -3.13 -2.97
CA ARG A 36 -14.44 -2.73 -1.59
C ARG A 36 -13.28 -3.03 -0.65
N PHE A 37 -12.63 -4.18 -0.80
CA PHE A 37 -11.44 -4.53 0.00
C PHE A 37 -10.32 -3.50 -0.19
N VAL A 38 -9.92 -3.23 -1.43
CA VAL A 38 -8.85 -2.26 -1.74
C VAL A 38 -9.18 -0.88 -1.20
N MET A 39 -10.42 -0.41 -1.40
CA MET A 39 -10.87 0.89 -0.89
C MET A 39 -10.88 0.96 0.63
N SER A 40 -11.28 -0.13 1.31
CA SER A 40 -11.33 -0.20 2.78
C SER A 40 -9.93 -0.16 3.37
N VAL A 41 -8.97 -0.89 2.77
CA VAL A 41 -7.56 -0.85 3.20
C VAL A 41 -6.98 0.55 3.05
N ALA A 42 -7.21 1.21 1.90
CA ALA A 42 -6.74 2.56 1.66
C ALA A 42 -7.34 3.58 2.65
N PHE A 43 -8.64 3.50 2.91
CA PHE A 43 -9.33 4.36 3.88
C PHE A 43 -8.78 4.18 5.30
N THR A 44 -8.62 2.93 5.74
CA THR A 44 -8.08 2.62 7.06
C THR A 44 -6.66 3.14 7.23
N LEU A 45 -5.77 2.89 6.26
CA LEU A 45 -4.40 3.41 6.28
C LEU A 45 -4.36 4.95 6.39
N GLY A 46 -5.15 5.65 5.58
CA GLY A 46 -5.22 7.12 5.62
C GLY A 46 -5.76 7.65 6.96
N SER A 47 -6.74 6.96 7.54
CA SER A 47 -7.37 7.36 8.81
C SER A 47 -6.41 7.21 10.00
N LEU A 48 -5.64 6.11 10.06
CA LEU A 48 -4.67 5.87 11.13
C LEU A 48 -3.57 6.94 11.16
N ILE A 49 -3.07 7.36 10.00
CA ILE A 49 -2.09 8.44 9.90
C ILE A 49 -2.65 9.75 10.48
N GLY A 50 -3.94 10.03 10.25
CA GLY A 50 -4.61 11.24 10.75
C GLY A 50 -4.90 11.24 12.25
N PHE A 51 -5.20 10.08 12.83
CA PHE A 51 -5.60 10.01 14.25
C PHE A 51 -4.43 9.77 15.21
N ASP A 52 -3.40 9.04 14.77
CA ASP A 52 -2.37 8.54 15.69
C ASP A 52 -1.10 9.41 15.75
N LEU A 53 -0.95 10.37 14.82
CA LEU A 53 0.25 11.20 14.73
C LEU A 53 0.07 12.60 15.30
N LYS A 54 1.09 13.08 16.00
CA LYS A 54 1.23 14.51 16.30
C LYS A 54 1.44 15.30 15.01
N PRO A 55 1.06 16.61 14.96
CA PRO A 55 1.16 17.42 13.76
C PRO A 55 2.54 17.39 13.06
N GLU A 56 3.62 17.31 13.84
CA GLU A 56 4.99 17.30 13.32
C GLU A 56 5.35 16.00 12.58
N GLY A 57 4.71 14.88 12.94
CA GLY A 57 4.91 13.57 12.31
C GLY A 57 3.99 13.32 11.11
N TYR A 58 2.91 14.10 10.98
CA TYR A 58 1.88 13.89 9.97
C TYR A 58 2.41 14.03 8.55
N GLY A 59 3.07 15.15 8.24
CA GLY A 59 3.63 15.42 6.89
C GLY A 59 4.62 14.35 6.41
N PRO A 60 5.66 14.01 7.20
CA PRO A 60 6.60 12.95 6.84
C PRO A 60 5.93 11.58 6.61
N MET A 61 4.97 11.18 7.45
CA MET A 61 4.29 9.89 7.30
C MET A 61 3.39 9.85 6.07
N VAL A 62 2.60 10.90 5.81
CA VAL A 62 1.83 11.00 4.56
C VAL A 62 2.75 10.90 3.35
N GLY A 63 3.91 11.56 3.40
CA GLY A 63 4.93 11.50 2.36
C GLY A 63 5.39 10.07 2.06
N ALA A 64 5.80 9.34 3.11
CA ALA A 64 6.27 7.96 3.03
C ALA A 64 5.18 6.98 2.59
N THR A 65 3.94 7.14 3.06
CA THR A 65 2.81 6.31 2.64
C THR A 65 2.48 6.49 1.17
N ILE A 66 2.46 7.73 0.67
CA ILE A 66 2.24 7.99 -0.76
C ILE A 66 3.36 7.36 -1.60
N GLU A 67 4.62 7.49 -1.17
CA GLU A 67 5.77 6.91 -1.87
C GLU A 67 5.67 5.38 -1.95
N ALA A 68 5.45 4.72 -0.81
CA ALA A 68 5.29 3.27 -0.75
C ALA A 68 4.10 2.76 -1.61
N LEU A 69 2.97 3.49 -1.59
CA LEU A 69 1.82 3.17 -2.43
C LEU A 69 2.17 3.29 -3.92
N THR A 70 2.85 4.36 -4.33
CA THR A 70 3.25 4.55 -5.73
C THR A 70 4.27 3.51 -6.19
N ASP A 71 5.20 3.11 -5.34
CA ASP A 71 6.16 2.05 -5.63
C ASP A 71 5.46 0.71 -5.86
N GLY A 72 4.51 0.35 -5.00
CA GLY A 72 3.69 -0.86 -5.16
C GLY A 72 2.90 -0.86 -6.47
N LEU A 73 2.27 0.26 -6.83
CA LEU A 73 1.55 0.40 -8.09
C LEU A 73 2.49 0.31 -9.31
N GLN A 74 3.68 0.92 -9.24
CA GLN A 74 4.66 0.85 -10.31
C GLN A 74 5.22 -0.57 -10.49
N ALA A 75 5.50 -1.28 -9.39
CA ALA A 75 5.94 -2.68 -9.43
C ALA A 75 4.87 -3.57 -10.07
N ALA A 76 3.60 -3.40 -9.69
CA ALA A 76 2.48 -4.14 -10.26
C ALA A 76 2.29 -3.84 -11.77
N ALA A 77 2.34 -2.57 -12.17
CA ALA A 77 2.24 -2.16 -13.56
C ALA A 77 3.38 -2.74 -14.42
N THR A 78 4.61 -2.70 -13.90
CA THR A 78 5.79 -3.29 -14.54
C THR A 78 5.61 -4.79 -14.73
N HIS A 79 5.15 -5.50 -13.69
CA HIS A 79 4.85 -6.93 -13.75
C HIS A 79 3.77 -7.26 -14.80
N LYS A 80 2.77 -6.39 -14.97
CA LYS A 80 1.71 -6.52 -15.98
C LYS A 80 2.12 -6.04 -17.39
N GLY A 81 3.35 -5.53 -17.56
CA GLY A 81 3.81 -4.97 -18.84
C GLY A 81 3.13 -3.65 -19.22
N VAL A 82 2.49 -2.97 -18.27
CA VAL A 82 1.82 -1.69 -18.48
C VAL A 82 2.82 -0.56 -18.24
N LYS A 83 3.04 0.28 -19.25
CA LYS A 83 3.85 1.50 -19.09
C LYS A 83 3.03 2.55 -18.33
N VAL A 84 3.49 2.90 -17.13
CA VAL A 84 2.89 3.93 -16.28
C VAL A 84 3.93 4.98 -15.91
N THR A 85 3.48 6.21 -15.69
CA THR A 85 4.28 7.29 -15.11
C THR A 85 3.45 7.96 -14.03
N PHE A 86 3.94 7.94 -12.80
CA PHE A 86 3.32 8.63 -11.67
C PHE A 86 4.02 9.97 -11.48
N VAL A 87 3.24 11.05 -11.39
CA VAL A 87 3.75 12.40 -11.07
C VAL A 87 3.17 12.80 -9.73
N LYS A 88 4.02 12.91 -8.71
CA LYS A 88 3.66 13.45 -7.39
C LYS A 88 3.88 14.97 -7.42
N VAL A 89 2.81 15.73 -7.16
CA VAL A 89 2.90 17.18 -6.97
C VAL A 89 2.65 17.46 -5.50
N VAL A 90 3.67 17.96 -4.81
CA VAL A 90 3.56 18.47 -3.44
C VAL A 90 3.53 20.00 -3.53
N ARG A 91 2.59 20.64 -2.83
CA ARG A 91 2.54 22.09 -2.66
C ARG A 91 2.85 22.41 -1.21
N ASP A 92 3.66 23.44 -1.01
CA ASP A 92 4.04 23.98 0.29
C ASP A 92 2.83 24.57 1.04
#